data_AF-A0A6C0AQ52-F1
#
_entry.id   AF-A0A6C0AQ52-F1
#
_cell.length_a   1.000
_cell.length_b   1.000
_cell.length_c   1.000
_cell.angle_alpha   90.00
_cell.angle_beta   90.00
_cell.angle_gamma   90.00
#
_symmetry.space_group_name_H-M   'P 1'
#
loop_
_entity.id
_entity.type
_entity.pdbx_description
1 polymer ?
#
loop_
_entity_poly.entity_id
_entity_poly.type
_entity_poly.pdbx_seq_one_letter_code
_entity_poly.pdbx_strand_id
1 'polypeptide(L)'
;MVSSDTLEAIKKHNLIFVSAQPDTIYFHWQVELYLYQFSKHGPEIADRCYALFGYRDKPSLYAQELAKKFPHVICYKDTRNMSIPNFYIPSIQPHLFKQFLKEYPELGTNVFYHDSDIFLVQIPKFELLLNDPISYLSDTVSYIGYDYIQSSQKCYKTKYPELSDTSLIDTMCECIGISAEIVKENQGNSGGAQYLLKNLDADFWNETELANQKLYDTIKAYDTKFHIGNGSLQIWTAGMWAVLWNLWKQNKQTRIHKELDFSWATYTVKEYHSCNIFHLAGVTADSCKDKFYKGAYTNKNVFKEYLNNKTLFDTINPNSATFEYVKVIKEYAEGLPPIQPEKEHTRFLLDSKDAWSNVYTKDPVKTFMNKPLWRSSDNNYFIFYAGSSWVLTHSQYEKDLSSSTGGYASSTEEQPYNGSWNHECTIKILD
;
A
#
# COMPACT_ATOMS: atom_id res chain seq x y z
N MET A 1 1.29 13.02 24.84
CA MET A 1 1.52 11.87 25.75
C MET A 1 0.24 11.06 25.76
N VAL A 2 0.34 9.74 25.59
CA VAL A 2 -0.81 8.82 25.63
C VAL A 2 -1.37 8.77 27.05
N SER A 3 -2.69 8.72 27.21
CA SER A 3 -3.32 8.65 28.53
C SER A 3 -3.06 7.28 29.18
N SER A 4 -3.02 7.23 30.52
CA SER A 4 -2.91 5.97 31.28
C SER A 4 -4.02 5.00 30.92
N ASP A 5 -5.24 5.50 30.82
CA ASP A 5 -6.46 4.72 30.60
C ASP A 5 -6.44 4.07 29.21
N THR A 6 -5.98 4.82 28.20
CA THR A 6 -5.80 4.32 26.83
C THR A 6 -4.76 3.21 26.78
N LEU A 7 -3.59 3.40 27.42
CA LEU A 7 -2.55 2.36 27.46
C LEU A 7 -3.01 1.11 28.21
N GLU A 8 -3.73 1.29 29.32
CA GLU A 8 -4.30 0.18 30.08
C GLU A 8 -5.32 -0.59 29.24
N ALA A 9 -6.22 0.11 28.52
CA ALA A 9 -7.19 -0.52 27.64
C ALA A 9 -6.52 -1.31 26.51
N ILE A 10 -5.50 -0.74 25.85
CA ILE A 10 -4.72 -1.42 24.80
C ILE A 10 -4.12 -2.72 25.33
N LYS A 11 -3.48 -2.68 26.50
CA LYS A 11 -2.85 -3.86 27.13
C LYS A 11 -3.90 -4.89 27.54
N LYS A 12 -4.94 -4.46 28.26
CA LYS A 12 -5.99 -5.32 28.81
C LYS A 12 -6.75 -6.08 27.73
N HIS A 13 -7.05 -5.42 26.60
CA HIS A 13 -7.83 -6.00 25.51
C HIS A 13 -6.96 -6.56 24.37
N ASN A 14 -5.64 -6.61 24.56
CA ASN A 14 -4.68 -7.08 23.58
C ASN A 14 -4.88 -6.44 22.19
N LEU A 15 -5.07 -5.11 22.14
CA LEU A 15 -5.14 -4.39 20.87
C LEU A 15 -3.77 -4.43 20.20
N ILE A 16 -3.75 -4.75 18.91
CA ILE A 16 -2.57 -4.63 18.05
C ILE A 16 -2.85 -3.70 16.86
N PHE A 17 -1.79 -3.12 16.30
CA PHE A 17 -1.81 -2.22 15.16
C PHE A 17 -1.21 -2.99 13.98
N VAL A 18 -1.95 -3.14 12.88
CA VAL A 18 -1.51 -4.01 11.78
C VAL A 18 -1.70 -3.31 10.44
N SER A 19 -0.62 -3.26 9.66
CA SER A 19 -0.66 -2.94 8.23
C SER A 19 -0.20 -4.13 7.40
N ALA A 20 -0.71 -4.22 6.17
CA ALA A 20 -0.37 -5.28 5.24
C ALA A 20 -0.09 -4.70 3.84
N GLN A 21 1.08 -5.03 3.27
CA GLN A 21 1.58 -4.38 2.07
C GLN A 21 2.44 -5.30 1.20
N PRO A 22 2.59 -4.99 -0.11
CA PRO A 22 3.62 -5.59 -0.95
C PRO A 22 5.04 -5.29 -0.45
N ASP A 23 5.94 -6.25 -0.64
CA ASP A 23 7.38 -6.07 -0.43
C ASP A 23 8.01 -5.28 -1.59
N THR A 24 7.83 -3.96 -1.59
CA THR A 24 8.36 -3.06 -2.63
C THR A 24 8.90 -1.76 -2.03
N ILE A 25 9.79 -1.08 -2.77
CA ILE A 25 10.43 0.18 -2.36
C ILE A 25 9.40 1.22 -1.91
N TYR A 26 8.25 1.30 -2.59
CA TYR A 26 7.20 2.23 -2.20
C TYR A 26 6.74 2.02 -0.76
N PHE A 27 6.49 0.77 -0.37
CA PHE A 27 6.00 0.44 0.97
C PHE A 27 7.11 0.34 2.01
N HIS A 28 8.33 0.01 1.60
CA HIS A 28 9.51 -0.03 2.46
C HIS A 28 9.67 1.24 3.29
N TRP A 29 9.79 2.40 2.63
CA TRP A 29 9.99 3.66 3.35
C TRP A 29 8.74 4.13 4.09
N GLN A 30 7.53 3.85 3.55
CA GLN A 30 6.27 4.20 4.23
C GLN A 30 6.15 3.46 5.56
N VAL A 31 6.44 2.15 5.54
CA VAL A 31 6.38 1.28 6.71
C VAL A 31 7.43 1.63 7.74
N GLU A 32 8.69 1.79 7.29
CA GLU A 32 9.77 2.20 8.18
C GLU A 32 9.46 3.54 8.87
N LEU A 33 8.85 4.49 8.14
CA LEU A 33 8.52 5.78 8.69
C LEU A 33 7.36 5.74 9.70
N TYR A 34 6.26 5.02 9.40
CA TYR A 34 5.17 4.96 10.37
C TYR A 34 5.56 4.15 11.60
N LEU A 35 6.36 3.08 11.47
CA LEU A 35 6.86 2.33 12.63
C LEU A 35 7.72 3.24 13.53
N TYR A 36 8.58 4.06 12.93
CA TYR A 36 9.30 5.11 13.65
C TYR A 36 8.34 6.10 14.33
N GLN A 37 7.34 6.61 13.60
CA GLN A 37 6.40 7.60 14.13
C GLN A 37 5.55 7.04 15.28
N PHE A 38 5.10 5.79 15.17
CA PHE A 38 4.29 5.11 16.18
C PHE A 38 5.12 4.85 17.43
N SER A 39 6.40 4.51 17.28
CA SER A 39 7.31 4.29 18.42
C SER A 39 7.48 5.52 19.32
N LYS A 40 7.23 6.73 18.79
CA LYS A 40 7.24 7.96 19.58
C LYS A 40 6.10 8.04 20.61
N HIS A 41 5.08 7.21 20.48
CA HIS A 41 4.00 7.10 21.48
C HIS A 41 4.35 6.18 22.65
N GLY A 42 5.53 5.55 22.62
CA GLY A 42 6.07 4.72 23.69
C GLY A 42 6.22 3.25 23.31
N PRO A 43 6.97 2.48 24.11
CA PRO A 43 7.24 1.07 23.86
C PRO A 43 5.95 0.24 23.84
N GLU A 44 4.93 0.62 24.62
CA GLU A 44 3.62 -0.02 24.61
C GLU A 44 2.94 -0.06 23.25
N ILE A 45 3.15 0.97 22.43
CA ILE A 45 2.62 1.04 21.08
C ILE A 45 3.57 0.31 20.14
N ALA A 46 4.87 0.58 20.23
CA ALA A 46 5.89 -0.03 19.37
C ALA A 46 5.84 -1.57 19.38
N ASP A 47 5.72 -2.18 20.57
CA ASP A 47 5.68 -3.64 20.77
C ASP A 47 4.36 -4.27 20.31
N ARG A 48 3.43 -3.47 19.79
CA ARG A 48 2.11 -3.92 19.31
C ARG A 48 1.88 -3.57 17.84
N CYS A 49 2.90 -3.05 17.15
CA CYS A 49 2.85 -2.68 15.74
C CYS A 49 3.38 -3.80 14.85
N TYR A 50 2.49 -4.45 14.10
CA TYR A 50 2.82 -5.52 13.16
C TYR A 50 2.79 -4.98 11.73
N ALA A 51 3.85 -5.25 10.98
CA ALA A 51 3.97 -4.88 9.58
C ALA A 51 4.09 -6.14 8.73
N LEU A 52 3.07 -6.43 7.92
CA LEU A 52 3.04 -7.63 7.08
C LEU A 52 3.51 -7.29 5.66
N PHE A 53 4.55 -7.97 5.19
CA PHE A 53 5.06 -7.85 3.82
C PHE A 53 4.77 -9.10 2.99
N GLY A 54 4.21 -8.91 1.80
CA GLY A 54 3.98 -9.95 0.81
C GLY A 54 5.10 -10.02 -0.22
N TYR A 55 5.84 -11.14 -0.29
CA TYR A 55 6.93 -11.37 -1.25
C TYR A 55 6.59 -12.48 -2.24
N ARG A 56 7.20 -12.48 -3.44
CA ARG A 56 6.97 -13.53 -4.45
C ARG A 56 7.94 -14.70 -4.32
N ASP A 57 9.23 -14.45 -4.48
CA ASP A 57 10.25 -15.50 -4.46
C ASP A 57 10.92 -15.61 -3.09
N LYS A 58 11.51 -14.50 -2.65
CA LYS A 58 12.13 -14.33 -1.32
C LYS A 58 11.85 -12.91 -0.82
N PRO A 59 11.84 -12.68 0.51
CA PRO A 59 11.79 -11.34 1.06
C PRO A 59 12.96 -10.49 0.55
N SER A 60 12.70 -9.22 0.26
CA SER A 60 13.74 -8.25 -0.08
C SER A 60 14.75 -8.09 1.05
N LEU A 61 15.98 -7.66 0.72
CA LEU A 61 16.98 -7.34 1.74
C LEU A 61 16.47 -6.24 2.68
N TYR A 62 15.73 -5.27 2.15
CA TYR A 62 15.17 -4.19 2.96
C TYR A 62 14.18 -4.71 4.00
N ALA A 63 13.22 -5.56 3.61
CA ALA A 63 12.26 -6.14 4.55
C ALA A 63 12.96 -6.98 5.62
N GLN A 64 14.03 -7.70 5.26
CA GLN A 64 14.87 -8.45 6.20
C GLN A 64 15.61 -7.54 7.19
N GLU A 65 16.21 -6.43 6.73
CA GLU A 65 16.85 -5.47 7.63
C GLU A 65 15.84 -4.75 8.53
N LEU A 66 14.65 -4.43 7.99
CA LEU A 66 13.58 -3.81 8.75
C LEU A 66 13.09 -4.75 9.88
N ALA A 67 13.02 -6.05 9.63
CA ALA A 67 12.70 -7.07 10.64
C ALA A 67 13.77 -7.26 11.72
N LYS A 68 15.02 -6.86 11.47
CA LYS A 68 16.05 -6.79 12.52
C LYS A 68 15.89 -5.54 13.39
N LYS A 69 15.30 -4.47 12.82
CA LYS A 69 15.13 -3.17 13.47
C LYS A 69 13.85 -3.08 14.30
N PHE A 70 12.76 -3.70 13.85
CA PHE A 70 11.46 -3.66 14.49
C PHE A 70 10.95 -5.08 14.79
N PRO A 71 10.36 -5.33 15.97
CA PRO A 71 10.12 -6.67 16.48
C PRO A 71 9.10 -7.50 15.68
N HIS A 72 8.17 -6.83 14.98
CA HIS A 72 7.00 -7.47 14.38
C HIS A 72 6.84 -7.18 12.89
N VAL A 73 7.95 -7.16 12.16
CA VAL A 73 7.93 -7.16 10.69
C VAL A 73 7.94 -8.60 10.20
N ILE A 74 6.85 -9.03 9.57
CA ILE A 74 6.62 -10.42 9.20
C ILE A 74 6.45 -10.51 7.68
N CYS A 75 7.15 -11.45 7.06
CA CYS A 75 7.10 -11.65 5.61
C CYS A 75 6.35 -12.93 5.28
N TYR A 76 5.30 -12.82 4.46
CA TYR A 76 4.54 -13.94 3.93
C TYR A 76 4.68 -14.04 2.41
N LYS A 77 4.61 -15.26 1.89
CA LYS A 77 4.61 -15.47 0.44
C LYS A 77 3.27 -15.02 -0.13
N ASP A 78 3.31 -14.13 -1.10
CA ASP A 78 2.16 -13.72 -1.90
C ASP A 78 1.91 -14.78 -2.97
N THR A 79 0.92 -15.64 -2.71
CA THR A 79 0.58 -16.77 -3.58
C THR A 79 -0.60 -16.48 -4.51
N ARG A 80 -1.07 -15.23 -4.56
CA ARG A 80 -2.19 -14.85 -5.44
C ARG A 80 -1.85 -15.04 -6.91
N ASN A 81 -2.86 -15.40 -7.70
CA ASN A 81 -2.74 -15.48 -9.15
C ASN A 81 -2.86 -14.08 -9.78
N MET A 82 -1.72 -13.50 -10.15
CA MET A 82 -1.64 -12.18 -10.76
C MET A 82 -1.93 -12.16 -12.27
N SER A 83 -2.08 -13.34 -12.89
CA SER A 83 -2.33 -13.47 -14.33
C SER A 83 -3.80 -13.35 -14.72
N ILE A 84 -4.70 -13.18 -13.74
CA ILE A 84 -6.12 -12.98 -13.99
C ILE A 84 -6.40 -11.58 -14.56
N PRO A 85 -7.44 -11.42 -15.39
CA PRO A 85 -7.87 -10.09 -15.82
C PRO A 85 -8.28 -9.25 -14.61
N ASN A 86 -8.09 -7.93 -14.70
CA ASN A 86 -8.44 -6.97 -13.65
C ASN A 86 -7.89 -7.35 -12.26
N PHE A 87 -6.65 -7.83 -12.18
CA PHE A 87 -6.03 -8.19 -10.90
C PHE A 87 -6.04 -7.00 -9.93
N TYR A 88 -6.69 -7.19 -8.78
CA TYR A 88 -6.86 -6.13 -7.78
C TYR A 88 -5.70 -6.15 -6.79
N ILE A 89 -4.74 -5.25 -6.98
CA ILE A 89 -3.52 -5.15 -6.16
C ILE A 89 -3.83 -5.13 -4.65
N PRO A 90 -4.79 -4.33 -4.14
CA PRO A 90 -5.12 -4.28 -2.71
C PRO A 90 -5.71 -5.57 -2.11
N SER A 91 -6.04 -6.61 -2.91
CA SER A 91 -6.35 -7.94 -2.36
C SER A 91 -5.17 -8.58 -1.60
N ILE A 92 -4.00 -7.95 -1.59
CA ILE A 92 -2.85 -8.41 -0.81
C ILE A 92 -3.10 -8.29 0.68
N GLN A 93 -3.86 -7.28 1.11
CA GLN A 93 -4.12 -7.05 2.51
C GLN A 93 -4.84 -8.24 3.15
N PRO A 94 -6.04 -8.66 2.67
CA PRO A 94 -6.69 -9.86 3.20
C PRO A 94 -5.87 -11.14 3.00
N HIS A 95 -5.07 -11.23 1.92
CA HIS A 95 -4.18 -12.37 1.69
C HIS A 95 -3.12 -12.55 2.78
N LEU A 96 -2.51 -11.45 3.23
CA LEU A 96 -1.51 -11.45 4.29
C LEU A 96 -2.18 -11.62 5.67
N PHE A 97 -3.30 -10.95 5.92
CA PHE A 97 -4.06 -11.12 7.16
C PHE A 97 -4.52 -12.57 7.37
N LYS A 98 -4.97 -13.25 6.32
CA LYS A 98 -5.31 -14.68 6.37
C LYS A 98 -4.14 -15.53 6.84
N GLN A 99 -2.95 -15.31 6.31
CA GLN A 99 -1.75 -16.06 6.72
C GLN A 99 -1.35 -15.72 8.15
N PHE A 100 -1.35 -14.43 8.49
CA PHE A 100 -1.04 -13.92 9.83
C PHE A 100 -1.95 -14.49 10.91
N LEU A 101 -3.27 -14.43 10.73
CA LEU A 101 -4.22 -14.95 11.74
C LEU A 101 -4.37 -16.47 11.70
N LYS A 102 -3.82 -17.15 10.69
CA LYS A 102 -3.65 -18.61 10.73
C LYS A 102 -2.47 -19.01 11.61
N GLU A 103 -1.41 -18.21 11.62
CA GLU A 103 -0.22 -18.44 12.46
C GLU A 103 -0.41 -17.93 13.90
N TYR A 104 -1.08 -16.78 14.06
CA TYR A 104 -1.32 -16.11 15.34
C TYR A 104 -2.82 -15.84 15.55
N PRO A 105 -3.66 -16.88 15.71
CA PRO A 105 -5.11 -16.72 15.81
C PRO A 105 -5.56 -15.83 16.98
N GLU A 106 -4.82 -15.81 18.09
CA GLU A 106 -5.11 -14.99 19.27
C GLU A 106 -5.03 -13.49 18.99
N LEU A 107 -4.25 -13.08 17.98
CA LEU A 107 -4.07 -11.69 17.57
C LEU A 107 -5.28 -11.14 16.80
N GLY A 108 -6.23 -11.98 16.40
CA GLY A 108 -7.47 -11.58 15.71
C GLY A 108 -8.55 -10.94 16.60
N THR A 109 -8.30 -10.81 17.91
CA THR A 109 -9.31 -10.36 18.88
C THR A 109 -9.62 -8.88 18.76
N ASN A 110 -8.61 -8.01 18.76
CA ASN A 110 -8.75 -6.56 18.57
C ASN A 110 -7.60 -6.07 17.68
N VAL A 111 -7.94 -5.63 16.47
CA VAL A 111 -6.97 -5.21 15.45
C VAL A 111 -7.31 -3.81 15.00
N PHE A 112 -6.42 -2.85 15.27
CA PHE A 112 -6.40 -1.59 14.56
C PHE A 112 -5.76 -1.82 13.19
N TYR A 113 -6.60 -2.06 12.18
CA TYR A 113 -6.21 -2.30 10.80
C TYR A 113 -6.10 -0.96 10.08
N HIS A 114 -4.90 -0.69 9.55
CA HIS A 114 -4.56 0.60 8.96
C HIS A 114 -3.65 0.47 7.73
N ASP A 115 -3.66 1.51 6.90
CA ASP A 115 -2.76 1.63 5.75
C ASP A 115 -1.31 1.93 6.19
N SER A 116 -0.34 1.67 5.31
CA SER A 116 1.09 1.90 5.57
C SER A 116 1.49 3.38 5.60
N ASP A 117 0.59 4.30 5.27
CA ASP A 117 0.88 5.71 5.08
C ASP A 117 0.06 6.62 5.99
N ILE A 118 -0.23 6.10 7.18
CA ILE A 118 -0.85 6.88 8.25
C ILE A 118 0.16 7.27 9.32
N PHE A 119 -0.13 8.36 10.03
CA PHE A 119 0.48 8.69 11.31
C PHE A 119 -0.58 8.77 12.39
N LEU A 120 -0.24 8.35 13.61
CA LEU A 120 -1.03 8.64 14.79
C LEU A 120 -0.57 10.00 15.31
N VAL A 121 -1.29 11.07 14.98
CA VAL A 121 -1.05 12.40 15.54
C VAL A 121 -1.24 12.35 17.05
N GLN A 122 -2.30 11.66 17.48
CA GLN A 122 -2.55 11.24 18.85
C GLN A 122 -3.06 9.79 18.82
N ILE A 123 -2.84 9.04 19.89
CA ILE A 123 -3.45 7.70 20.01
C ILE A 123 -4.96 7.89 20.21
N PRO A 124 -5.82 7.26 19.37
CA PRO A 124 -7.27 7.23 19.60
C PRO A 124 -7.60 6.74 21.01
N LYS A 125 -8.67 7.28 21.60
CA LYS A 125 -9.15 6.85 22.93
C LYS A 125 -9.79 5.46 22.89
N PHE A 126 -8.97 4.44 22.77
CA PHE A 126 -9.40 3.05 22.60
C PHE A 126 -10.16 2.50 23.81
N GLU A 127 -10.02 3.09 25.00
CA GLU A 127 -10.85 2.78 26.16
C GLU A 127 -12.35 3.00 25.91
N LEU A 128 -12.71 3.88 24.97
CA LEU A 128 -14.09 4.10 24.53
C LEU A 128 -14.59 3.02 23.56
N LEU A 129 -13.66 2.28 22.95
CA LEU A 129 -13.93 1.43 21.80
C LEU A 129 -13.73 -0.06 22.08
N LEU A 130 -13.10 -0.47 23.18
CA LEU A 130 -12.70 -1.87 23.42
C LEU A 130 -13.62 -2.67 24.35
N ASN A 131 -14.64 -2.03 24.95
CA ASN A 131 -15.50 -2.63 25.98
C ASN A 131 -16.75 -3.36 25.44
N ASP A 132 -16.88 -3.49 24.11
CA ASP A 132 -18.00 -4.15 23.44
C ASP A 132 -17.49 -4.99 22.24
N PRO A 133 -18.33 -5.82 21.60
CA PRO A 133 -17.91 -6.60 20.44
C PRO A 133 -18.01 -5.87 19.09
N ILE A 134 -18.34 -4.56 19.07
CA ILE A 134 -18.63 -3.79 17.86
C ILE A 134 -17.32 -3.40 17.16
N SER A 135 -17.24 -3.60 15.84
CA SER A 135 -16.10 -3.06 15.08
C SER A 135 -16.32 -1.57 14.79
N TYR A 136 -15.31 -0.75 15.08
CA TYR A 136 -15.39 0.70 14.92
C TYR A 136 -14.61 1.16 13.69
N LEU A 137 -15.16 2.14 12.97
CA LEU A 137 -14.68 2.55 11.66
C LEU A 137 -14.57 4.08 11.58
N SER A 138 -13.68 4.59 10.73
CA SER A 138 -13.70 6.01 10.36
C SER A 138 -14.80 6.31 9.33
N ASP A 139 -15.27 7.56 9.28
CA ASP A 139 -16.38 7.94 8.39
C ASP A 139 -15.98 7.97 6.91
N THR A 140 -16.63 7.12 6.12
CA THR A 140 -16.47 7.05 4.66
C THR A 140 -17.81 6.94 3.94
N VAL A 141 -18.92 7.26 4.61
CA VAL A 141 -20.29 7.06 4.09
C VAL A 141 -20.48 7.73 2.74
N SER A 142 -19.86 8.90 2.56
CA SER A 142 -19.94 9.72 1.35
C SER A 142 -19.42 9.05 0.08
N TYR A 143 -18.58 8.00 0.18
CA TYR A 143 -17.97 7.35 -0.99
C TYR A 143 -17.95 5.82 -0.96
N ILE A 144 -18.46 5.17 0.10
CA ILE A 144 -18.72 3.72 0.11
C ILE A 144 -20.16 3.34 0.52
N GLY A 145 -20.97 4.30 0.93
CA GLY A 145 -22.34 4.04 1.39
C GLY A 145 -23.29 3.57 0.27
N TYR A 146 -24.40 2.95 0.68
CA TYR A 146 -25.54 2.62 -0.16
C TYR A 146 -26.00 3.80 -1.04
N ASP A 147 -26.22 4.98 -0.44
CA ASP A 147 -26.72 6.13 -1.22
C ASP A 147 -25.70 6.63 -2.25
N TYR A 148 -24.41 6.48 -1.96
CA TYR A 148 -23.36 6.78 -2.92
C TYR A 148 -23.44 5.84 -4.14
N ILE A 149 -23.61 4.54 -3.91
CA ILE A 149 -23.78 3.55 -4.99
C ILE A 149 -25.05 3.85 -5.81
N GLN A 150 -26.16 4.20 -5.16
CA GLN A 150 -27.39 4.61 -5.84
C GLN A 150 -27.22 5.89 -6.68
N SER A 151 -26.46 6.86 -6.16
CA SER A 151 -26.12 8.08 -6.89
C SER A 151 -25.31 7.75 -8.17
N SER A 152 -24.29 6.90 -8.05
CA SER A 152 -23.53 6.42 -9.21
C SER A 152 -24.41 5.67 -10.21
N GLN A 153 -25.31 4.78 -9.75
CA GLN A 153 -26.28 4.09 -10.61
C GLN A 153 -27.13 5.08 -11.42
N LYS A 154 -27.59 6.17 -10.81
CA LYS A 154 -28.36 7.22 -11.49
C LYS A 154 -27.52 7.91 -12.57
N CYS A 155 -26.25 8.17 -12.32
CA CYS A 155 -25.33 8.71 -13.33
C CYS A 155 -25.17 7.74 -14.53
N TYR A 156 -25.02 6.44 -14.27
CA TYR A 156 -24.98 5.43 -15.34
C TYR A 156 -26.27 5.43 -16.17
N LYS A 157 -27.46 5.35 -15.54
CA LYS A 157 -28.75 5.38 -16.26
C LYS A 157 -28.99 6.69 -17.04
N THR A 158 -28.45 7.81 -16.57
CA THR A 158 -28.58 9.09 -17.27
C THR A 158 -27.81 9.09 -18.59
N LYS A 159 -26.62 8.49 -18.61
CA LYS A 159 -25.79 8.39 -19.83
C LYS A 159 -26.18 7.22 -20.72
N TYR A 160 -26.69 6.13 -20.14
CA TYR A 160 -27.11 4.91 -20.82
C TYR A 160 -28.54 4.54 -20.39
N PRO A 161 -29.57 5.20 -20.96
CA PRO A 161 -30.98 4.97 -20.60
C PRO A 161 -31.49 3.55 -20.90
N GLU A 162 -30.80 2.83 -21.79
CA GLU A 162 -31.08 1.46 -22.17
C GLU A 162 -30.53 0.41 -21.18
N LEU A 163 -29.79 0.84 -20.15
CA LEU A 163 -29.30 -0.06 -19.12
C LEU A 163 -30.46 -0.81 -18.46
N SER A 164 -30.25 -2.11 -18.26
CA SER A 164 -31.15 -2.95 -17.47
C SER A 164 -31.48 -2.29 -16.13
N ASP A 165 -32.69 -2.54 -15.64
CA ASP A 165 -33.09 -2.13 -14.29
C ASP A 165 -32.38 -2.93 -13.19
N THR A 166 -31.59 -3.95 -13.54
CA THR A 166 -30.68 -4.63 -12.62
C THR A 166 -29.81 -3.60 -11.88
N SER A 167 -29.93 -3.58 -10.56
CA SER A 167 -29.27 -2.57 -9.75
C SER A 167 -27.78 -2.90 -9.58
N LEU A 168 -26.92 -1.89 -9.69
CA LEU A 168 -25.49 -2.03 -9.39
C LEU A 168 -25.26 -2.51 -7.95
N ILE A 169 -26.12 -2.11 -7.00
CA ILE A 169 -26.05 -2.63 -5.63
C ILE A 169 -26.29 -4.14 -5.58
N ASP A 170 -27.27 -4.66 -6.32
CA ASP A 170 -27.59 -6.09 -6.33
C ASP A 170 -26.42 -6.88 -6.93
N THR A 171 -25.87 -6.39 -8.04
CA THR A 171 -24.69 -6.99 -8.69
C THR A 171 -23.48 -7.05 -7.74
N MET A 172 -23.23 -5.96 -7.00
CA MET A 172 -22.15 -5.94 -6.00
C MET A 172 -22.47 -6.86 -4.82
N CYS A 173 -23.71 -6.90 -4.34
CA CYS A 173 -24.14 -7.75 -3.23
C CYS A 173 -24.05 -9.25 -3.56
N GLU A 174 -24.40 -9.65 -4.79
CA GLU A 174 -24.21 -11.01 -5.32
C GLU A 174 -22.74 -11.45 -5.35
N CYS A 175 -21.81 -10.49 -5.47
CA CYS A 175 -20.39 -10.82 -5.40
C CYS A 175 -20.02 -11.44 -4.05
N ILE A 176 -20.62 -10.94 -2.98
CA ILE A 176 -20.31 -11.31 -1.60
C ILE A 176 -21.29 -12.33 -1.03
N GLY A 177 -22.52 -12.36 -1.55
CA GLY A 177 -23.63 -13.14 -0.99
C GLY A 177 -24.24 -12.48 0.24
N ILE A 178 -24.47 -11.16 0.16
CA ILE A 178 -25.20 -10.37 1.16
C ILE A 178 -26.48 -9.81 0.53
N SER A 179 -27.49 -9.44 1.32
CA SER A 179 -28.67 -8.75 0.80
C SER A 179 -28.44 -7.23 0.69
N ALA A 180 -29.03 -6.61 -0.34
CA ALA A 180 -28.97 -5.17 -0.51
C ALA A 180 -29.69 -4.42 0.64
N GLU A 181 -30.69 -5.05 1.25
CA GLU A 181 -31.40 -4.53 2.43
C GLU A 181 -30.46 -4.35 3.61
N ILE A 182 -29.58 -5.33 3.91
CA ILE A 182 -28.62 -5.21 5.01
C ILE A 182 -27.66 -4.04 4.75
N VAL A 183 -27.20 -3.87 3.50
CA VAL A 183 -26.33 -2.75 3.12
C VAL A 183 -27.04 -1.41 3.29
N LYS A 184 -28.31 -1.33 2.89
CA LYS A 184 -29.15 -0.13 3.03
C LYS A 184 -29.41 0.21 4.50
N GLU A 185 -29.75 -0.77 5.33
CA GLU A 185 -30.00 -0.58 6.77
C GLU A 185 -28.74 -0.10 7.50
N ASN A 186 -27.55 -0.51 7.03
CA ASN A 186 -26.27 -0.09 7.59
C ASN A 186 -25.65 1.13 6.90
N GLN A 187 -26.41 1.88 6.09
CA GLN A 187 -25.91 3.05 5.37
C GLN A 187 -25.13 4.02 6.27
N GLY A 188 -25.68 4.36 7.43
CA GLY A 188 -25.05 5.25 8.41
C GLY A 188 -23.82 4.67 9.12
N ASN A 189 -23.51 3.38 8.93
CA ASN A 189 -22.35 2.68 9.47
C ASN A 189 -21.35 2.29 8.36
N SER A 190 -21.44 2.93 7.18
CA SER A 190 -20.56 2.67 6.03
C SER A 190 -19.20 3.35 6.19
N GLY A 191 -18.46 2.90 7.21
CA GLY A 191 -17.12 3.37 7.53
C GLY A 191 -16.01 2.49 6.92
N GLY A 192 -14.79 3.04 6.92
CA GLY A 192 -13.62 2.38 6.37
C GLY A 192 -12.42 3.31 6.32
N ALA A 193 -11.34 2.90 5.65
CA ALA A 193 -10.00 3.51 5.68
C ALA A 193 -9.23 3.28 6.98
N GLN A 194 -9.82 3.54 8.15
CA GLN A 194 -9.27 3.18 9.46
C GLN A 194 -10.26 2.29 10.20
N TYR A 195 -9.78 1.19 10.76
CA TYR A 195 -10.63 0.16 11.35
C TYR A 195 -10.11 -0.27 12.71
N LEU A 196 -10.99 -0.38 13.70
CA LEU A 196 -10.84 -1.26 14.84
C LEU A 196 -11.73 -2.47 14.62
N LEU A 197 -11.13 -3.55 14.12
CA LEU A 197 -11.79 -4.82 13.82
C LEU A 197 -11.72 -5.76 15.02
N LYS A 198 -12.82 -6.49 15.27
CA LYS A 198 -12.92 -7.36 16.45
C LYS A 198 -13.33 -8.79 16.11
N ASN A 199 -12.64 -9.73 16.75
CA ASN A 199 -12.91 -11.16 16.70
C ASN A 199 -12.99 -11.68 15.25
N LEU A 200 -11.95 -11.42 14.47
CA LEU A 200 -11.82 -11.88 13.09
C LEU A 200 -10.72 -12.95 13.02
N ASP A 201 -10.89 -13.93 12.15
CA ASP A 201 -10.00 -15.07 12.00
C ASP A 201 -9.51 -15.19 10.55
N ALA A 202 -8.69 -16.20 10.29
CA ALA A 202 -8.17 -16.48 8.95
C ALA A 202 -9.28 -16.76 7.91
N ASP A 203 -10.40 -17.35 8.32
CA ASP A 203 -11.51 -17.69 7.42
C ASP A 203 -12.25 -16.43 6.95
N PHE A 204 -12.50 -15.47 7.85
CA PHE A 204 -13.02 -14.15 7.48
C PHE A 204 -12.15 -13.48 6.41
N TRP A 205 -10.83 -13.49 6.59
CA TRP A 205 -9.90 -12.86 5.63
C TRP A 205 -9.79 -13.63 4.32
N ASN A 206 -9.95 -14.96 4.35
CA ASN A 206 -10.06 -15.75 3.13
C ASN A 206 -11.30 -15.39 2.31
N GLU A 207 -12.47 -15.27 2.95
CA GLU A 207 -13.69 -14.82 2.28
C GLU A 207 -13.54 -13.39 1.74
N THR A 208 -12.86 -12.52 2.48
CA THR A 208 -12.59 -11.13 2.09
C THR A 208 -11.65 -11.04 0.89
N GLU A 209 -10.60 -11.85 0.82
CA GLU A 209 -9.71 -11.90 -0.34
C GLU A 209 -10.46 -12.26 -1.63
N LEU A 210 -11.34 -13.27 -1.56
CA LEU A 210 -12.16 -13.69 -2.70
C LEU A 210 -13.17 -12.60 -3.10
N ALA A 211 -13.83 -11.99 -2.11
CA ALA A 211 -14.78 -10.89 -2.33
C ALA A 211 -14.12 -9.67 -2.97
N ASN A 212 -12.94 -9.25 -2.49
CA ASN A 212 -12.16 -8.14 -3.06
C ASN A 212 -11.98 -8.28 -4.57
N GLN A 213 -11.47 -9.44 -5.00
CA GLN A 213 -11.15 -9.67 -6.40
C GLN A 213 -12.42 -9.74 -7.26
N LYS A 214 -13.47 -10.43 -6.77
CA LYS A 214 -14.74 -10.57 -7.51
C LYS A 214 -15.47 -9.25 -7.67
N LEU A 215 -15.54 -8.43 -6.62
CA LEU A 215 -16.11 -7.08 -6.67
C LEU A 215 -15.36 -6.20 -7.66
N TYR A 216 -14.03 -6.14 -7.54
CA TYR A 216 -13.23 -5.29 -8.41
C TYR A 216 -13.36 -5.72 -9.88
N ASP A 217 -13.24 -7.00 -10.20
CA ASP A 217 -13.39 -7.50 -11.57
C ASP A 217 -14.78 -7.17 -12.14
N THR A 218 -15.83 -7.38 -11.35
CA THR A 218 -17.22 -7.13 -11.74
C THR A 218 -17.48 -5.65 -12.02
N ILE A 219 -17.09 -4.76 -11.09
CA ILE A 219 -17.26 -3.31 -11.26
C ILE A 219 -16.36 -2.79 -12.38
N LYS A 220 -15.16 -3.37 -12.56
CA LYS A 220 -14.22 -2.94 -13.60
C LYS A 220 -14.74 -3.30 -14.98
N ALA A 221 -15.27 -4.50 -15.14
CA ALA A 221 -15.94 -4.93 -16.37
C ALA A 221 -17.16 -4.05 -16.67
N TYR A 222 -17.95 -3.72 -15.65
CA TYR A 222 -19.10 -2.83 -15.78
C TYR A 222 -18.68 -1.42 -16.23
N ASP A 223 -17.72 -0.79 -15.56
CA ASP A 223 -17.24 0.56 -15.91
C ASP A 223 -16.53 0.59 -17.27
N THR A 224 -15.82 -0.47 -17.64
CA THR A 224 -15.20 -0.57 -18.98
C THR A 224 -16.26 -0.61 -20.08
N LYS A 225 -17.37 -1.32 -19.84
CA LYS A 225 -18.49 -1.39 -20.79
C LYS A 225 -19.32 -0.11 -20.84
N PHE A 226 -19.52 0.54 -19.69
CA PHE A 226 -20.42 1.68 -19.53
C PHE A 226 -19.71 2.91 -18.97
N HIS A 227 -18.56 3.28 -19.54
CA HIS A 227 -17.73 4.32 -18.95
C HIS A 227 -18.40 5.71 -18.91
N ILE A 228 -18.55 6.28 -17.71
CA ILE A 228 -19.18 7.61 -17.53
C ILE A 228 -18.20 8.73 -17.14
N GLY A 229 -16.95 8.41 -16.79
CA GLY A 229 -16.01 9.39 -16.24
C GLY A 229 -16.44 9.84 -14.84
N ASN A 230 -16.71 11.14 -14.68
CA ASN A 230 -17.18 11.69 -13.40
C ASN A 230 -18.52 11.07 -12.96
N GLY A 231 -18.62 10.68 -11.69
CA GLY A 231 -19.80 10.00 -11.13
C GLY A 231 -19.73 8.47 -11.19
N SER A 232 -18.70 7.89 -11.83
CA SER A 232 -18.40 6.46 -11.72
C SER A 232 -18.10 6.04 -10.28
N LEU A 233 -18.26 4.75 -10.01
CA LEU A 233 -17.84 4.20 -8.72
C LEU A 233 -16.34 4.38 -8.53
N GLN A 234 -15.95 4.75 -7.31
CA GLN A 234 -14.56 4.77 -6.88
C GLN A 234 -14.03 3.35 -6.70
N ILE A 235 -13.85 2.63 -7.81
CA ILE A 235 -13.57 1.18 -7.84
C ILE A 235 -12.35 0.75 -7.01
N TRP A 236 -11.42 1.67 -6.75
CA TRP A 236 -10.29 1.41 -5.87
C TRP A 236 -10.71 1.06 -4.43
N THR A 237 -11.94 1.36 -4.00
CA THR A 237 -12.52 1.01 -2.69
C THR A 237 -13.11 -0.40 -2.62
N ALA A 238 -12.96 -1.24 -3.65
CA ALA A 238 -13.50 -2.61 -3.65
C ALA A 238 -13.15 -3.42 -2.39
N GLY A 239 -11.92 -3.27 -1.88
CA GLY A 239 -11.52 -3.90 -0.63
C GLY A 239 -12.22 -3.37 0.62
N MET A 240 -12.64 -2.09 0.63
CA MET A 240 -13.40 -1.51 1.73
C MET A 240 -14.82 -2.11 1.79
N TRP A 241 -15.50 -2.20 0.63
CA TRP A 241 -16.81 -2.87 0.55
C TRP A 241 -16.72 -4.33 0.97
N ALA A 242 -15.71 -5.07 0.51
CA ALA A 242 -15.53 -6.47 0.86
C ALA A 242 -15.36 -6.71 2.36
N VAL A 243 -14.48 -5.95 3.03
CA VAL A 243 -14.30 -6.05 4.50
C VAL A 243 -15.62 -5.73 5.20
N LEU A 244 -16.22 -4.59 4.88
CA LEU A 244 -17.42 -4.08 5.54
C LEU A 244 -18.62 -5.03 5.38
N TRP A 245 -18.87 -5.49 4.16
CA TRP A 245 -20.04 -6.31 3.86
C TRP A 245 -19.84 -7.76 4.32
N ASN A 246 -18.61 -8.29 4.38
CA ASN A 246 -18.38 -9.57 5.04
C ASN A 246 -18.65 -9.50 6.55
N LEU A 247 -18.33 -8.37 7.22
CA LEU A 247 -18.71 -8.19 8.63
C LEU A 247 -20.23 -8.30 8.79
N TRP A 248 -20.99 -7.56 7.98
CA TRP A 248 -22.45 -7.56 8.04
C TRP A 248 -23.07 -8.90 7.65
N LYS A 249 -22.51 -9.58 6.64
CA LYS A 249 -22.91 -10.93 6.23
C LYS A 249 -22.78 -11.93 7.39
N GLN A 250 -21.77 -11.76 8.23
CA GLN A 250 -21.56 -12.57 9.44
C GLN A 250 -22.31 -12.02 10.67
N ASN A 251 -23.28 -11.11 10.48
CA ASN A 251 -24.04 -10.45 11.54
C ASN A 251 -23.18 -9.69 12.58
N LYS A 252 -21.98 -9.27 12.20
CA LYS A 252 -21.12 -8.42 13.06
C LYS A 252 -21.56 -6.97 12.93
N GLN A 253 -21.70 -6.29 14.06
CA GLN A 253 -22.07 -4.89 14.11
C GLN A 253 -20.88 -3.99 13.81
N THR A 254 -21.12 -2.92 13.05
CA THR A 254 -20.15 -1.84 12.83
C THR A 254 -20.71 -0.50 13.27
N ARG A 255 -19.83 0.41 13.69
CA ARG A 255 -20.18 1.80 13.99
C ARG A 255 -19.09 2.76 13.57
N ILE A 256 -19.48 3.91 13.05
CA ILE A 256 -18.54 5.02 12.83
C ILE A 256 -18.26 5.69 14.17
N HIS A 257 -17.00 6.06 14.42
CA HIS A 257 -16.63 6.75 15.65
C HIS A 257 -15.55 7.82 15.41
N LYS A 258 -15.78 9.00 15.99
CA LYS A 258 -14.92 10.20 15.83
C LYS A 258 -13.45 10.01 16.23
N GLU A 259 -13.17 9.05 17.10
CA GLU A 259 -11.79 8.75 17.52
C GLU A 259 -10.94 8.18 16.37
N LEU A 260 -11.60 7.66 15.34
CA LEU A 260 -10.97 7.17 14.11
C LEU A 260 -11.01 8.21 12.99
N ASP A 261 -11.59 9.40 13.21
CA ASP A 261 -11.56 10.48 12.22
C ASP A 261 -10.11 10.84 11.88
N PHE A 262 -9.89 11.16 10.62
CA PHE A 262 -8.56 11.38 10.09
C PHE A 262 -8.50 12.57 9.14
N SER A 263 -7.33 13.17 9.07
CA SER A 263 -7.01 14.27 8.17
C SER A 263 -6.29 13.75 6.93
N TRP A 264 -6.47 14.42 5.79
CA TRP A 264 -5.85 14.05 4.51
C TRP A 264 -4.61 14.89 4.21
N ALA A 265 -3.75 14.42 3.31
CA ALA A 265 -2.59 15.18 2.84
C ALA A 265 -2.95 16.52 2.15
N THR A 266 -4.17 16.63 1.63
CA THR A 266 -4.68 17.86 1.00
C THR A 266 -5.10 18.94 2.01
N TYR A 267 -5.18 18.59 3.29
CA TYR A 267 -5.65 19.48 4.35
C TYR A 267 -4.56 20.42 4.86
N THR A 268 -4.95 21.32 5.76
CA THR A 268 -4.07 22.25 6.47
C THR A 268 -3.44 21.61 7.71
N VAL A 269 -2.39 22.23 8.23
CA VAL A 269 -1.75 21.83 9.49
C VAL A 269 -2.70 21.93 10.69
N LYS A 270 -3.67 22.87 10.65
CA LYS A 270 -4.70 22.96 11.69
C LYS A 270 -5.58 21.72 11.71
N GLU A 271 -6.01 21.25 10.55
CA GLU A 271 -6.82 20.04 10.42
C GLU A 271 -6.03 18.79 10.80
N TYR A 272 -4.74 18.73 10.43
CA TYR A 272 -3.81 17.69 10.88
C TYR A 272 -3.85 17.51 12.41
N HIS A 273 -3.78 18.60 13.16
CA HIS A 273 -3.80 18.55 14.64
C HIS A 273 -5.20 18.37 15.24
N SER A 274 -6.27 18.46 14.44
CA SER A 274 -7.65 18.29 14.90
C SER A 274 -8.13 16.84 14.92
N CYS A 275 -7.42 15.95 14.21
CA CYS A 275 -7.72 14.52 14.14
C CYS A 275 -6.65 13.71 14.90
N ASN A 276 -7.02 12.51 15.35
CA ASN A 276 -6.06 11.57 15.94
C ASN A 276 -5.16 10.96 14.88
N ILE A 277 -5.66 10.79 13.65
CA ILE A 277 -4.99 10.09 12.57
C ILE A 277 -4.75 11.06 11.41
N PHE A 278 -3.60 10.94 10.76
CA PHE A 278 -3.29 11.57 9.48
C PHE A 278 -3.09 10.49 8.43
N HIS A 279 -3.68 10.65 7.25
CA HIS A 279 -3.55 9.74 6.12
C HIS A 279 -2.90 10.48 4.95
N LEU A 280 -1.75 9.99 4.48
CA LEU A 280 -0.98 10.58 3.37
C LEU A 280 -1.58 10.27 1.98
N ALA A 281 -2.88 10.53 1.81
CA ALA A 281 -3.60 10.34 0.56
C ALA A 281 -4.26 11.63 0.06
N GLY A 282 -4.54 11.68 -1.24
CA GLY A 282 -5.25 12.77 -1.91
C GLY A 282 -4.38 13.77 -2.68
N VAL A 283 -3.07 13.86 -2.40
CA VAL A 283 -2.15 14.67 -3.22
C VAL A 283 -1.78 13.91 -4.50
N THR A 284 -1.89 14.58 -5.64
CA THR A 284 -1.61 14.07 -6.98
C THR A 284 -0.49 14.87 -7.63
N ALA A 285 0.04 14.41 -8.76
CA ALA A 285 1.06 15.15 -9.53
C ALA A 285 0.60 16.59 -9.88
N ASP A 286 -0.70 16.80 -10.10
CA ASP A 286 -1.24 18.11 -10.44
C ASP A 286 -1.45 19.02 -9.21
N SER A 287 -1.60 18.45 -8.01
CA SER A 287 -1.86 19.19 -6.77
C SER A 287 -0.66 19.27 -5.81
N CYS A 288 0.50 18.75 -6.19
CA CYS A 288 1.68 18.62 -5.33
C CYS A 288 2.61 19.84 -5.27
N LYS A 289 2.32 20.94 -5.96
CA LYS A 289 3.24 22.09 -6.09
C LYS A 289 3.87 22.54 -4.77
N ASP A 290 3.08 22.54 -3.70
CA ASP A 290 3.46 23.00 -2.36
C ASP A 290 3.21 21.94 -1.26
N LYS A 291 3.07 20.66 -1.64
CA LYS A 291 2.73 19.54 -0.74
C LYS A 291 3.60 18.32 -1.03
N PHE A 292 3.84 17.50 -0.01
CA PHE A 292 4.55 16.24 -0.22
C PHE A 292 3.69 15.28 -1.05
N TYR A 293 4.26 14.76 -2.14
CA TYR A 293 3.60 13.80 -3.01
C TYR A 293 4.33 12.45 -2.98
N LYS A 294 3.74 11.49 -2.26
CA LYS A 294 4.30 10.14 -2.12
C LYS A 294 4.46 9.41 -3.45
N GLY A 295 3.64 9.74 -4.46
CA GLY A 295 3.73 9.13 -5.79
C GLY A 295 5.04 9.43 -6.53
N ALA A 296 5.81 10.43 -6.10
CA ALA A 296 7.16 10.70 -6.61
C ALA A 296 8.22 9.70 -6.08
N TYR A 297 7.87 8.87 -5.09
CA TYR A 297 8.77 7.96 -4.37
C TYR A 297 8.30 6.49 -4.45
N THR A 298 7.63 6.10 -5.54
CA THR A 298 7.20 4.71 -5.76
C THR A 298 8.36 3.75 -5.98
N ASN A 299 9.45 4.22 -6.59
CA ASN A 299 10.65 3.44 -6.88
C ASN A 299 11.91 4.09 -6.29
N LYS A 300 11.76 4.91 -5.25
CA LYS A 300 12.86 5.65 -4.62
C LYS A 300 12.72 5.63 -3.11
N ASN A 301 13.84 5.48 -2.41
CA ASN A 301 13.86 5.65 -0.96
C ASN A 301 13.90 7.15 -0.62
N VAL A 302 12.82 7.65 -0.01
CA VAL A 302 12.67 9.09 0.31
C VAL A 302 13.73 9.61 1.28
N PHE A 303 14.24 8.77 2.19
CA PHE A 303 15.29 9.16 3.13
C PHE A 303 16.61 9.39 2.41
N LYS A 304 16.96 8.48 1.48
CA LYS A 304 18.16 8.59 0.65
C LYS A 304 18.10 9.85 -0.21
N GLU A 305 16.96 10.12 -0.85
CA GLU A 305 16.76 11.33 -1.68
C GLU A 305 16.93 12.61 -0.83
N TYR A 306 16.37 12.64 0.39
CA TYR A 306 16.53 13.79 1.29
C TYR A 306 17.96 13.97 1.80
N LEU A 307 18.65 12.89 2.14
CA LEU A 307 20.05 12.95 2.59
C LEU A 307 20.98 13.42 1.47
N ASN A 308 20.70 13.04 0.21
CA ASN A 308 21.42 13.52 -0.96
C ASN A 308 21.11 14.99 -1.28
N ASN A 309 19.90 15.47 -0.99
CA ASN A 309 19.51 16.85 -1.20
C ASN A 309 18.72 17.40 0.00
N LYS A 310 19.41 18.07 0.92
CA LYS A 310 18.81 18.60 2.15
C LYS A 310 17.76 19.69 1.94
N THR A 311 17.69 20.29 0.75
CA THR A 311 16.68 21.30 0.39
C THR A 311 15.47 20.71 -0.34
N LEU A 312 15.41 19.38 -0.51
CA LEU A 312 14.39 18.67 -1.28
C LEU A 312 12.94 19.04 -0.90
N PHE A 313 12.70 19.42 0.35
CA PHE A 313 11.37 19.73 0.86
C PHE A 313 11.19 21.19 1.30
N ASP A 314 12.05 22.12 0.86
CA ASP A 314 11.98 23.52 1.29
C ASP A 314 10.81 24.30 0.66
N THR A 315 10.23 23.75 -0.41
CA THR A 315 9.06 24.33 -1.09
C THR A 315 7.73 23.88 -0.47
N ILE A 316 7.75 22.98 0.51
CA ILE A 316 6.53 22.49 1.15
C ILE A 316 5.93 23.60 2.02
N ASN A 317 4.67 23.93 1.75
CA ASN A 317 3.95 24.98 2.44
C ASN A 317 3.82 24.65 3.95
N PRO A 318 4.32 25.50 4.86
CA PRO A 318 4.22 25.27 6.31
C PRO A 318 2.79 25.14 6.84
N ASN A 319 1.79 25.64 6.10
CA ASN A 319 0.38 25.49 6.47
C ASN A 319 -0.26 24.21 5.92
N SER A 320 0.45 23.37 5.14
CA SER A 320 -0.05 22.07 4.69
C SER A 320 0.08 21.01 5.77
N ALA A 321 -0.89 20.09 5.86
CA ALA A 321 -0.76 18.88 6.69
C ALA A 321 0.49 18.05 6.35
N THR A 322 0.90 18.03 5.08
CA THR A 322 2.12 17.31 4.65
C THR A 322 3.41 17.90 5.19
N PHE A 323 3.40 19.14 5.70
CA PHE A 323 4.56 19.73 6.34
C PHE A 323 4.96 18.96 7.60
N GLU A 324 3.98 18.53 8.42
CA GLU A 324 4.25 17.71 9.60
C GLU A 324 4.79 16.32 9.20
N TYR A 325 4.28 15.75 8.11
CA TYR A 325 4.80 14.49 7.59
C TYR A 325 6.28 14.59 7.19
N VAL A 326 6.62 15.66 6.47
CA VAL A 326 7.99 15.95 6.03
C VAL A 326 8.93 16.17 7.22
N LYS A 327 8.48 16.80 8.31
CA LYS A 327 9.31 16.93 9.52
C LYS A 327 9.74 15.57 10.05
N VAL A 328 8.83 14.59 10.08
CA VAL A 328 9.15 13.23 10.52
C VAL A 328 10.12 12.55 9.55
N ILE A 329 9.99 12.75 8.23
CA ILE A 329 10.99 12.28 7.24
C ILE A 329 12.36 12.86 7.56
N LYS A 330 12.46 14.19 7.72
CA LYS A 330 13.72 14.88 7.97
C LYS A 330 14.39 14.38 9.24
N GLU A 331 13.63 14.36 10.33
CA GLU A 331 14.09 13.87 11.64
C GLU A 331 14.57 12.43 11.58
N TYR A 332 13.80 11.54 10.96
CA TYR A 332 14.16 10.13 10.82
C TYR A 332 15.44 9.96 10.01
N ALA A 333 15.49 10.59 8.83
CA ALA A 333 16.61 10.47 7.91
C ALA A 333 17.91 11.04 8.50
N GLU A 334 17.85 12.11 9.30
CA GLU A 334 19.01 12.66 10.01
C GLU A 334 19.58 11.74 11.08
N GLY A 335 18.76 10.84 11.64
CA GLY A 335 19.21 9.78 12.55
C GLY A 335 19.81 8.56 11.85
N LEU A 336 19.72 8.46 10.52
CA LEU A 336 20.33 7.38 9.76
C LEU A 336 21.84 7.57 9.68
N PRO A 337 22.63 6.48 9.58
CA PRO A 337 24.05 6.59 9.30
C PRO A 337 24.25 7.41 8.02
N PRO A 338 25.38 8.14 7.90
CA PRO A 338 25.71 8.84 6.66
C PRO A 338 25.58 7.88 5.49
N ILE A 339 24.99 8.33 4.39
CA ILE A 339 25.03 7.57 3.14
C ILE A 339 26.50 7.33 2.85
N GLN A 340 26.96 6.11 3.08
CA GLN A 340 28.22 5.69 2.51
C GLN A 340 28.01 5.79 1.01
N PRO A 341 28.92 6.43 0.26
CA PRO A 341 28.83 6.39 -1.19
C PRO A 341 28.72 4.91 -1.55
N GLU A 342 27.56 4.52 -2.10
CA GLU A 342 27.40 3.17 -2.63
C GLU A 342 28.61 2.96 -3.52
N LYS A 343 29.40 1.92 -3.23
CA LYS A 343 30.49 1.55 -4.11
C LYS A 343 29.83 1.27 -5.44
N GLU A 344 29.97 2.22 -6.36
CA GLU A 344 29.34 2.11 -7.64
C GLU A 344 30.02 0.96 -8.36
N HIS A 345 29.31 -0.15 -8.45
CA HIS A 345 29.79 -1.30 -9.19
C HIS A 345 29.70 -0.93 -10.66
N THR A 346 30.77 -1.24 -11.37
CA THR A 346 30.87 -1.07 -12.81
C THR A 346 30.69 -2.39 -13.53
N ARG A 347 30.77 -3.52 -12.80
CA ARG A 347 30.69 -4.85 -13.39
C ARG A 347 30.12 -5.91 -12.45
N PHE A 348 29.19 -6.72 -12.97
CA PHE A 348 28.67 -7.90 -12.27
C PHE A 348 28.42 -9.06 -13.24
N LEU A 349 28.47 -10.28 -12.73
CA LEU A 349 27.99 -11.48 -13.42
C LEU A 349 26.50 -11.63 -13.12
N LEU A 350 25.70 -11.79 -14.17
CA LEU A 350 24.35 -12.34 -14.08
C LEU A 350 24.41 -13.77 -14.62
N ASP A 351 24.19 -14.75 -13.75
CA ASP A 351 24.17 -16.18 -14.09
C ASP A 351 22.74 -16.71 -14.06
N SER A 352 22.15 -16.91 -15.24
CA SER A 352 20.76 -17.37 -15.44
C SER A 352 20.64 -18.71 -16.15
N LYS A 353 21.76 -19.36 -16.49
CA LYS A 353 21.81 -20.55 -17.37
C LYS A 353 21.16 -20.38 -18.76
N ASP A 354 20.76 -19.16 -19.14
CA ASP A 354 20.24 -18.81 -20.46
C ASP A 354 21.31 -18.16 -21.34
N ALA A 355 20.97 -17.91 -22.61
CA ALA A 355 21.86 -17.28 -23.59
C ALA A 355 22.35 -15.87 -23.18
N TRP A 356 21.63 -15.21 -22.27
CA TRP A 356 21.97 -13.90 -21.73
C TRP A 356 22.67 -13.95 -20.36
N SER A 357 23.08 -15.14 -19.92
CA SER A 357 23.99 -15.32 -18.77
C SER A 357 25.36 -14.75 -19.12
N ASN A 358 25.72 -13.59 -18.58
CA ASN A 358 26.91 -12.86 -18.98
C ASN A 358 27.44 -11.93 -17.89
N VAL A 359 28.66 -11.43 -18.10
CA VAL A 359 29.21 -10.30 -17.36
C VAL A 359 28.69 -9.01 -17.97
N TYR A 360 27.98 -8.23 -17.17
CA TYR A 360 27.44 -6.94 -17.55
C TYR A 360 28.34 -5.82 -17.02
N THR A 361 28.73 -4.91 -17.91
CA THR A 361 29.55 -3.74 -17.59
C THR A 361 28.75 -2.47 -17.83
N LYS A 362 28.83 -1.53 -16.89
CA LYS A 362 28.20 -0.21 -16.99
C LYS A 362 28.75 0.56 -18.20
N ASP A 363 27.85 1.02 -19.07
CA ASP A 363 28.21 1.87 -20.21
C ASP A 363 28.62 3.25 -19.69
N PRO A 364 29.82 3.74 -20.02
CA PRO A 364 30.34 4.99 -19.47
C PRO A 364 29.68 6.24 -20.07
N VAL A 365 28.97 6.11 -21.19
CA VAL A 365 28.44 7.25 -21.95
C VAL A 365 26.94 7.14 -22.15
N LYS A 366 26.43 5.95 -22.52
CA LYS A 366 25.02 5.81 -22.85
C LYS A 366 24.17 5.72 -21.60
N THR A 367 23.15 6.57 -21.58
CA THR A 367 22.09 6.54 -20.59
C THR A 367 20.74 6.43 -21.27
N PHE A 368 19.78 5.87 -20.54
CA PHE A 368 18.38 5.88 -20.91
C PHE A 368 17.58 6.20 -19.64
N MET A 369 16.64 7.15 -19.73
CA MET A 369 15.91 7.68 -18.58
C MET A 369 16.82 8.12 -17.42
N ASN A 370 17.92 8.79 -17.72
CA ASN A 370 18.91 9.28 -16.75
C ASN A 370 19.59 8.17 -15.92
N LYS A 371 19.54 6.91 -16.38
CA LYS A 371 20.26 5.78 -15.80
C LYS A 371 21.21 5.16 -16.84
N PRO A 372 22.37 4.65 -16.44
CA PRO A 372 23.33 4.04 -17.35
C PRO A 372 22.77 2.77 -18.00
N LEU A 373 23.15 2.50 -19.24
CA LEU A 373 23.00 1.16 -19.82
C LEU A 373 24.06 0.23 -19.24
N TRP A 374 23.80 -1.08 -19.28
CA TRP A 374 24.79 -2.10 -18.98
C TRP A 374 24.89 -3.07 -20.14
N ARG A 375 26.09 -3.37 -20.61
CA ARG A 375 26.30 -4.23 -21.78
C ARG A 375 26.89 -5.56 -21.37
N SER A 376 26.38 -6.64 -21.95
CA SER A 376 27.01 -7.95 -21.85
C SER A 376 28.39 -7.92 -22.52
N SER A 377 29.34 -8.71 -22.02
CA SER A 377 30.71 -8.72 -22.56
C SER A 377 30.82 -9.15 -24.02
N ASP A 378 29.81 -9.89 -24.52
CA ASP A 378 29.69 -10.29 -25.92
C ASP A 378 28.90 -9.29 -26.80
N ASN A 379 28.40 -8.20 -26.20
CA ASN A 379 27.55 -7.17 -26.81
C ASN A 379 26.22 -7.65 -27.42
N ASN A 380 25.79 -8.90 -27.17
CA ASN A 380 24.51 -9.41 -27.67
C ASN A 380 23.31 -8.91 -26.86
N TYR A 381 23.52 -8.52 -25.60
CA TYR A 381 22.48 -8.11 -24.69
C TYR A 381 22.85 -6.82 -23.95
N PHE A 382 21.83 -6.13 -23.46
CA PHE A 382 22.02 -5.00 -22.57
C PHE A 382 20.88 -4.90 -21.56
N ILE A 383 21.15 -4.19 -20.47
CA ILE A 383 20.19 -3.84 -19.43
C ILE A 383 20.01 -2.33 -19.43
N PHE A 384 18.76 -1.87 -19.38
CA PHE A 384 18.40 -0.45 -19.32
C PHE A 384 17.27 -0.23 -18.31
N TYR A 385 17.06 1.01 -17.88
CA TYR A 385 15.99 1.35 -16.94
C TYR A 385 14.76 1.86 -17.70
N ALA A 386 13.64 1.12 -17.64
CA ALA A 386 12.40 1.44 -18.35
C ALA A 386 11.47 2.40 -17.58
N GLY A 387 11.97 3.06 -16.53
CA GLY A 387 11.21 4.03 -15.72
C GLY A 387 10.69 3.47 -14.40
N SER A 388 10.33 2.18 -14.38
CA SER A 388 9.88 1.47 -13.16
C SER A 388 10.71 0.24 -12.81
N SER A 389 11.52 -0.27 -13.74
CA SER A 389 12.34 -1.46 -13.55
C SER A 389 13.54 -1.44 -14.49
N TRP A 390 14.59 -2.17 -14.10
CA TRP A 390 15.67 -2.58 -15.01
C TRP A 390 15.16 -3.70 -15.91
N VAL A 391 15.45 -3.63 -17.21
CA VAL A 391 15.00 -4.57 -18.23
C VAL A 391 16.20 -5.07 -19.01
N LEU A 392 16.32 -6.40 -19.12
CA LEU A 392 17.34 -7.07 -19.93
C LEU A 392 16.75 -7.45 -21.29
N THR A 393 17.39 -7.00 -22.38
CA THR A 393 16.94 -7.32 -23.74
C THR A 393 18.11 -7.50 -24.71
N HIS A 394 17.82 -7.92 -25.95
CA HIS A 394 18.81 -8.10 -27.00
C HIS A 394 19.23 -6.76 -27.61
N SER A 395 20.52 -6.56 -27.87
CA SER A 395 21.12 -5.31 -28.40
C SER A 395 20.52 -4.84 -29.73
N GLN A 396 19.90 -5.74 -30.50
CA GLN A 396 19.21 -5.37 -31.74
C GLN A 396 18.07 -4.36 -31.52
N TYR A 397 17.47 -4.35 -30.33
CA TYR A 397 16.34 -3.48 -29.99
C TYR A 397 16.78 -2.12 -29.42
N GLU A 398 18.09 -1.85 -29.32
CA GLU A 398 18.59 -0.61 -28.69
C GLU A 398 18.12 0.65 -29.41
N LYS A 399 17.91 0.59 -30.73
CA LYS A 399 17.42 1.73 -31.53
C LYS A 399 15.94 2.02 -31.32
N ASP A 400 15.18 1.06 -30.81
CA ASP A 400 13.72 1.10 -30.68
C ASP A 400 13.28 1.19 -29.20
N LEU A 401 14.19 1.65 -28.32
CA LEU A 401 13.93 1.77 -26.89
C LEU A 401 12.85 2.82 -26.60
N SER A 402 11.89 2.42 -25.78
CA SER A 402 10.88 3.27 -25.17
C SER A 402 10.60 2.82 -23.73
N SER A 403 9.79 3.58 -23.01
CA SER A 403 9.31 3.20 -21.67
C SER A 403 8.47 1.92 -21.66
N SER A 404 7.94 1.50 -22.81
CA SER A 404 7.13 0.29 -22.94
C SER A 404 7.90 -0.90 -23.52
N THR A 405 9.20 -0.75 -23.78
CA THR A 405 10.03 -1.84 -24.28
C THR A 405 10.18 -2.94 -23.23
N GLY A 406 9.64 -4.12 -23.52
CA GLY A 406 9.82 -5.32 -22.71
C GLY A 406 11.20 -5.97 -22.91
N GLY A 407 11.46 -7.01 -22.12
CA GLY A 407 12.72 -7.77 -22.19
C GLY A 407 12.54 -9.20 -21.72
N TYR A 408 13.65 -9.94 -21.72
CA TYR A 408 13.70 -11.34 -21.28
C TYR A 408 13.59 -11.47 -19.75
N ALA A 409 14.10 -10.47 -19.02
CA ALA A 409 14.02 -10.41 -17.57
C ALA A 409 13.93 -8.95 -17.12
N SER A 410 13.39 -8.73 -15.92
CA SER A 410 13.33 -7.42 -15.27
C SER A 410 13.58 -7.49 -13.78
N SER A 411 14.04 -6.37 -13.21
CA SER A 411 14.26 -6.18 -11.78
C SER A 411 13.71 -4.83 -11.33
N THR A 412 12.95 -4.81 -10.25
CA THR A 412 12.42 -3.58 -9.62
C THR A 412 13.38 -3.01 -8.57
N GLU A 413 14.58 -3.57 -8.44
CA GLU A 413 15.58 -3.11 -7.50
C GLU A 413 16.19 -1.76 -7.91
N GLU A 414 16.83 -1.08 -6.96
CA GLU A 414 17.47 0.22 -7.22
C GLU A 414 18.59 0.13 -8.27
N GLN A 415 19.36 -0.97 -8.24
CA GLN A 415 20.45 -1.27 -9.17
C GLN A 415 20.24 -2.66 -9.78
N PRO A 416 20.67 -2.91 -11.04
CA PRO A 416 20.42 -4.18 -11.71
C PRO A 416 21.19 -5.35 -11.06
N TYR A 417 22.16 -5.05 -10.20
CA TYR A 417 22.98 -6.02 -9.50
C TYR A 417 22.55 -6.32 -8.05
N ASN A 418 21.40 -5.81 -7.59
CA ASN A 418 20.91 -6.05 -6.23
C ASN A 418 20.20 -7.42 -6.06
N GLY A 419 20.05 -8.21 -7.12
CA GLY A 419 19.80 -9.66 -6.99
C GLY A 419 18.35 -10.14 -6.91
N SER A 420 17.38 -9.31 -7.30
CA SER A 420 15.96 -9.70 -7.41
C SER A 420 15.44 -9.46 -8.84
N TRP A 421 15.59 -10.47 -9.68
CA TRP A 421 15.04 -10.48 -11.05
C TRP A 421 13.82 -11.39 -11.11
N ASN A 422 12.88 -11.11 -12.01
CA ASN A 422 11.71 -11.95 -12.27
C ASN A 422 12.03 -13.26 -13.03
N HIS A 423 13.31 -13.64 -13.08
CA HIS A 423 13.85 -14.83 -13.72
C HIS A 423 14.90 -15.45 -12.82
N GLU A 424 14.99 -16.77 -12.81
CA GLU A 424 15.95 -17.51 -11.98
C GLU A 424 17.38 -17.15 -12.39
N CYS A 425 18.05 -16.33 -11.57
CA CYS A 425 19.43 -15.98 -11.78
C CYS A 425 20.14 -15.69 -10.45
N THR A 426 21.46 -15.76 -10.49
CA THR A 426 22.32 -15.30 -9.39
C THR A 426 23.15 -14.11 -9.86
N ILE A 427 23.34 -13.14 -8.96
CA ILE A 427 24.19 -11.99 -9.20
C ILE A 427 25.47 -12.13 -8.39
N LYS A 428 26.61 -11.90 -9.04
CA LYS A 428 27.91 -11.81 -8.40
C LYS A 428 28.63 -10.54 -8.82
N ILE A 429 28.86 -9.63 -7.87
CA ILE A 429 29.68 -8.43 -8.08
C ILE A 429 31.12 -8.82 -8.41
N LEU A 430 31.74 -8.15 -9.38
CA LEU A 430 33.07 -8.49 -9.90
C LEU A 430 34.13 -7.41 -9.69
N ASP A 431 33.85 -6.35 -8.91
CA ASP A 431 34.76 -5.23 -8.66
C ASP A 431 34.80 -4.71 -7.21
#